data_AF-A0A3A5IBD4-F1
#
_entry.id   AF-A0A3A5IBD4-F1
#
_cell.length_a   1.000
_cell.length_b   1.000
_cell.length_c   1.000
_cell.angle_alpha   90.00
_cell.angle_beta   90.00
_cell.angle_gamma   90.00
#
_symmetry.space_group_name_H-M   'P 1'
#
loop_
_entity.id
_entity.type
_entity.pdbx_description
1 polymer ?
#
loop_
_entity_poly.entity_id
_entity_poly.type
_entity_poly.pdbx_seq_one_letter_code
_entity_poly.pdbx_strand_id
1 'polypeptide(L)'
;MAVPLPEGIDVSNEQQGRVYLSVPMQSGDHHYFEITARVVRLRIDDKGRPIASIEFVDIPRTDQQILLRFCFERQLIMKRKGLIQ
;
A
#
# COMPACT_ATOMS: atom_id res chain seq x y z
N MET A 1 0.61 -4.75 -0.92
CA MET A 1 1.24 -3.41 -0.99
C MET A 1 2.75 -3.55 -0.79
N ALA A 2 3.58 -2.70 -1.40
CA ALA A 2 5.03 -2.72 -1.23
C ALA A 2 5.48 -1.46 -0.50
N VAL A 3 6.25 -1.61 0.59
CA VAL A 3 6.67 -0.51 1.47
C VAL A 3 8.20 -0.55 1.62
N PRO A 4 8.92 0.54 1.32
CA PRO A 4 10.35 0.62 1.60
C PRO A 4 10.59 0.65 3.11
N LEU A 5 11.52 -0.16 3.58
CA LEU A 5 11.93 -0.21 4.97
C LEU A 5 13.09 0.77 5.23
N PRO A 6 13.05 1.53 6.34
CA PRO A 6 14.23 2.23 6.86
C PRO A 6 15.39 1.27 7.13
N GLU A 7 16.61 1.78 7.08
CA GLU A 7 17.80 1.01 7.43
C GLU A 7 17.79 0.64 8.92
N GLY A 8 18.26 -0.56 9.25
CA GLY A 8 18.38 -1.04 10.63
C GLY A 8 17.10 -1.61 11.25
N ILE A 9 16.00 -1.73 10.48
CA ILE A 9 14.79 -2.43 10.94
C ILE A 9 14.83 -3.87 10.46
N ASP A 10 14.79 -4.81 11.41
CA ASP A 10 14.64 -6.24 11.12
C ASP A 10 13.14 -6.59 11.08
N VAL A 11 12.68 -7.08 9.94
CA VAL A 11 11.30 -7.49 9.70
C VAL A 11 11.37 -8.90 9.14
N SER A 12 10.57 -9.82 9.67
CA SER A 12 10.55 -11.20 9.21
C SER A 12 9.36 -11.50 8.29
N ASN A 13 9.48 -12.52 7.44
CA ASN A 13 8.33 -13.04 6.71
C ASN A 13 7.29 -13.58 7.70
N GLU A 14 6.02 -13.47 7.31
CA GLU A 14 4.84 -13.85 8.11
C GLU A 14 4.56 -12.98 9.34
N GLN A 15 5.44 -12.04 9.67
CA GLN A 15 5.21 -11.08 10.74
C GLN A 15 3.93 -10.28 10.49
N GLN A 16 3.07 -10.23 11.50
CA GLN A 16 1.84 -9.43 11.49
C GLN A 16 2.06 -8.08 12.16
N GLY A 17 1.32 -7.08 11.70
CA GLY A 17 1.33 -5.73 12.25
C GLY A 17 0.11 -4.93 11.83
N ARG A 18 0.07 -3.67 12.26
CA ARG A 18 -0.95 -2.71 11.82
C ARG A 18 -0.35 -1.76 10.80
N VAL A 19 -1.11 -1.49 9.74
CA VAL A 19 -0.76 -0.54 8.69
C VAL A 19 -1.72 0.63 8.77
N TYR A 20 -1.17 1.82 8.89
CA TYR A 20 -1.91 3.07 8.84
C TYR A 20 -1.76 3.68 7.45
N LEU A 21 -2.88 3.95 6.77
CA LEU A 21 -2.89 4.50 5.42
C LEU A 21 -3.72 5.78 5.37
N SER A 22 -3.18 6.82 4.74
CA SER A 22 -3.90 8.05 4.39
C SER A 22 -4.20 8.05 2.90
N VAL A 23 -5.48 8.12 2.56
CA VAL A 23 -6.00 7.99 1.19
C VAL A 23 -6.79 9.25 0.83
N PRO A 24 -6.14 10.23 0.17
CA PRO A 24 -6.82 11.42 -0.34
C PRO A 24 -7.50 11.11 -1.69
N MET A 25 -8.82 11.26 -1.72
CA MET A 25 -9.67 11.05 -2.91
C MET A 25 -9.67 12.28 -3.81
N GLN A 26 -10.00 12.11 -5.09
CA GLN A 26 -10.14 13.27 -6.00
C GLN A 26 -11.31 14.19 -5.63
N SER A 27 -12.32 13.68 -4.90
CA SER A 27 -13.45 14.48 -4.40
C SER A 27 -13.04 15.52 -3.36
N GLY A 28 -11.85 15.38 -2.75
CA GLY A 28 -11.41 16.15 -1.59
C GLY A 28 -11.62 15.41 -0.27
N ASP A 29 -12.25 14.24 -0.28
CA ASP A 29 -12.41 13.41 0.92
C ASP A 29 -11.07 12.76 1.32
N HIS A 30 -10.85 12.62 2.63
CA HIS A 30 -9.69 11.95 3.20
C HIS A 30 -10.12 10.72 3.99
N HIS A 31 -9.67 9.54 3.58
CA HIS A 31 -9.90 8.30 4.32
C HIS A 31 -8.63 7.87 5.04
N TYR A 32 -8.77 7.56 6.33
CA TYR A 32 -7.72 7.00 7.17
C TYR A 32 -8.07 5.56 7.49
N PHE A 33 -7.14 4.66 7.22
CA PHE A 33 -7.31 3.24 7.49
C PHE A 33 -6.31 2.75 8.52
N GLU A 34 -6.77 1.85 9.37
CA GLU A 34 -5.97 1.04 10.24
C GLU A 34 -6.27 -0.42 9.91
N ILE A 35 -5.33 -1.12 9.29
CA ILE A 35 -5.56 -2.44 8.70
C ILE A 35 -4.53 -3.41 9.25
N THR A 36 -4.99 -4.56 9.75
CA THR A 36 -4.10 -5.67 10.10
C THR A 36 -3.43 -6.18 8.82
N ALA A 37 -2.12 -6.35 8.83
CA ALA A 37 -1.37 -6.79 7.67
C ALA A 37 -0.29 -7.79 8.04
N ARG A 38 0.11 -8.58 7.06
CA ARG A 38 1.15 -9.60 7.16
C ARG A 38 2.25 -9.32 6.14
N VAL A 39 3.50 -9.47 6.54
CA VAL A 39 4.64 -9.49 5.61
C VAL A 39 4.62 -10.81 4.84
N VAL A 40 4.53 -10.74 3.52
CA VAL A 40 4.51 -11.93 2.64
C VAL A 40 5.83 -12.14 1.90
N ARG A 41 6.64 -11.08 1.75
CA ARG A 41 7.94 -11.17 1.10
C ARG A 41 8.81 -9.96 1.45
N LEU A 42 10.09 -10.20 1.66
CA LEU A 42 11.13 -9.18 1.70
C LEU A 42 11.97 -9.26 0.41
N ARG A 43 12.32 -8.11 -0.16
CA ARG A 43 13.17 -8.03 -1.36
C ARG A 43 14.00 -6.76 -1.32
N ILE A 44 15.04 -6.72 -2.14
CA ILE A 44 15.84 -5.51 -2.37
C ILE A 44 15.40 -4.92 -3.73
N ASP A 45 15.19 -3.61 -3.80
CA ASP A 45 14.93 -2.92 -5.08
C ASP A 45 16.22 -2.64 -5.86
N ASP A 46 16.09 -2.17 -7.10
CA ASP A 46 17.24 -1.91 -7.97
C ASP A 46 18.21 -0.83 -7.43
N LYS A 47 17.79 -0.10 -6.39
CA LYS A 47 18.58 0.92 -5.70
C LYS A 47 19.20 0.41 -4.39
N GLY A 48 19.13 -0.90 -4.12
CA GLY A 48 19.68 -1.51 -2.91
C GLY A 48 18.81 -1.34 -1.66
N ARG A 49 17.58 -0.83 -1.78
CA ARG A 49 16.73 -0.56 -0.62
C ARG A 49 15.88 -1.78 -0.25
N PRO A 50 15.78 -2.15 1.03
CA PRO A 50 14.87 -3.21 1.46
C PRO A 50 13.41 -2.78 1.29
N ILE A 51 12.61 -3.64 0.68
CA ILE A 51 11.18 -3.46 0.45
C ILE A 51 10.43 -4.64 1.06
N ALA A 52 9.45 -4.35 1.92
CA ALA A 52 8.49 -5.31 2.41
C ALA A 52 7.24 -5.33 1.52
N SER A 53 6.91 -6.50 0.97
CA SER A 53 5.58 -6.77 0.43
C SER A 53 4.68 -7.23 1.56
N ILE A 54 3.60 -6.50 1.77
CA ILE A 54 2.60 -6.75 2.80
C ILE A 54 1.24 -7.07 2.17
N GLU A 55 0.49 -7.95 2.82
CA GLU A 55 -0.87 -8.33 2.49
C GLU A 55 -1.81 -7.86 3.60
N PHE A 56 -2.97 -7.32 3.22
CA PHE A 56 -4.00 -6.94 4.18
C PHE A 56 -4.77 -8.16 4.66
N VAL A 57 -4.95 -8.28 5.96
CA VAL A 57 -5.69 -9.34 6.65
C VAL A 57 -7.01 -8.76 7.13
N ASP A 58 -8.11 -9.45 6.82
CA ASP A 58 -9.46 -9.12 7.30
C ASP A 58 -9.93 -7.68 7.02
N ILE A 59 -9.63 -7.15 5.84
CA ILE A 59 -10.12 -5.83 5.42
C ILE A 59 -11.65 -5.87 5.18
N PRO A 60 -12.44 -4.94 5.78
CA PRO A 60 -13.87 -4.84 5.49
C PRO A 60 -14.14 -4.59 4.00
N ARG A 61 -15.25 -5.13 3.48
CA ARG A 61 -15.63 -4.93 2.07
C ARG A 61 -15.75 -3.45 1.70
N THR A 62 -16.27 -2.63 2.60
CA THR A 62 -16.38 -1.18 2.40
C THR A 62 -15.01 -0.55 2.19
N ASP A 63 -14.04 -0.87 3.04
CA ASP A 63 -12.68 -0.34 2.95
C ASP A 63 -11.97 -0.85 1.71
N GLN A 64 -12.16 -2.11 1.35
CA GLN A 64 -11.64 -2.68 0.11
C GLN A 64 -12.15 -1.93 -1.12
N GLN A 65 -13.44 -1.56 -1.16
CA GLN A 65 -14.02 -0.79 -2.26
C GLN A 65 -13.43 0.62 -2.33
N ILE A 66 -13.22 1.28 -1.19
CA ILE A 66 -12.60 2.62 -1.16
C ILE A 66 -11.16 2.56 -1.67
N LEU A 67 -10.36 1.59 -1.20
CA LEU A 67 -8.98 1.40 -1.68
C LEU A 67 -8.93 1.06 -3.17
N LEU A 68 -9.84 0.21 -3.65
CA LEU A 68 -9.94 -0.14 -5.07
C LEU A 68 -10.26 1.09 -5.92
N ARG A 69 -11.26 1.88 -5.51
CA ARG A 69 -11.63 3.14 -6.16
C ARG A 69 -10.45 4.10 -6.20
N PHE A 70 -9.74 4.27 -5.08
CA PHE A 70 -8.55 5.12 -5.02
C PHE A 70 -7.47 4.68 -6.03
N CYS A 71 -7.14 3.39 -6.07
CA CYS A 71 -6.17 2.85 -7.01
C CYS A 71 -6.58 3.13 -8.47
N PHE A 72 -7.85 2.92 -8.79
CA PHE A 72 -8.39 3.20 -10.13
C PHE A 72 -8.32 4.69 -10.49
N GLU A 73 -8.71 5.57 -9.57
CA GLU A 73 -8.60 7.03 -9.74
C GLU A 73 -7.14 7.45 -10.01
N ARG A 74 -6.18 6.89 -9.27
CA ARG A 74 -4.74 7.17 -9.47
C ARG A 74 -4.24 6.67 -10.82
N GLN A 75 -4.63 5.47 -11.23
CA GLN A 75 -4.30 4.94 -12.55
C GLN A 75 -4.88 5.82 -13.66
N LEU A 76 -6.13 6.26 -13.54
CA LEU A 76 -6.73 7.16 -14.53
C LEU A 76 -5.98 8.49 -14.65
N ILE A 77 -5.53 9.07 -13.53
CA ILE A 77 -4.67 10.27 -13.56
C ILE A 77 -3.37 9.97 -14.30
N MET A 78 -2.69 8.87 -13.98
CA MET A 78 -1.43 8.50 -14.62
C MET A 78 -1.61 8.29 -16.13
N LYS A 79 -2.71 7.65 -16.55
CA LYS A 79 -3.05 7.45 -17.96
C LYS A 79 -3.27 8.78 -18.68
N ARG A 80 -4.01 9.70 -18.07
CA ARG A 80 -4.20 11.07 -18.60
C ARG A 80 -2.89 11.85 -18.73
N LYS A 81 -1.91 11.56 -17.88
CA LYS A 81 -0.56 12.14 -17.93
C LYS A 81 0.39 11.41 -18.90
N GLY A 82 -0.04 10.32 -19.54
CA GLY A 82 0.81 9.49 -20.41
C GLY A 82 1.87 8.67 -19.68
N LEU A 83 1.74 8.47 -18.36
CA LEU A 83 2.71 7.74 -17.51
C LEU A 83 2.46 6.23 -17.44
N ILE A 84 1.27 5.79 -17.84
CA ILE A 84 0.91 4.38 -18.01
C ILE A 84 0.12 4.25 -19.31
N GLN A 85 0.35 3.18 -20.08
CA GLN A 85 -0.32 2.91 -21.36
C GLN A 85 -1.55 2.03 -21.14
#